data_AF-A0A662GQL0-F1
#
_entry.id   AF-A0A662GQL0-F1
#
_cell.length_a   1.000
_cell.length_b   1.000
_cell.length_c   1.000
_cell.angle_alpha   90.00
_cell.angle_beta   90.00
_cell.angle_gamma   90.00
#
_symmetry.space_group_name_H-M   'P 1'
#
loop_
_entity.id
_entity.type
_entity.pdbx_description
1 polymer ?
#
loop_
_entity_poly.entity_id
_entity_poly.type
_entity_poly.pdbx_seq_one_letter_code
_entity_poly.pdbx_strand_id
1 'polypeptide(L)'
;MLGERLAKRSRRLVREHVAHAASKEGGGAFTFNCRRFHRHLRERGVHLVDVSVVWSVVLGDYGGAVVEVRVRNSRRHALIDRRRLVEILRGGVGR
;
A
#
# COMPACT_ATOMS: atom_id res chain seq x y z
N MET A 1 -15.05 12.87 -13.93
CA MET A 1 -14.33 11.71 -14.50
C MET A 1 -12.80 11.71 -14.32
N LEU A 2 -12.15 12.79 -13.82
CA LEU A 2 -10.71 12.78 -13.51
C LEU A 2 -10.36 12.01 -12.22
N GLY A 3 -11.23 12.08 -11.20
CA GLY A 3 -11.01 11.44 -9.90
C GLY A 3 -10.91 9.91 -9.96
N GLU A 4 -11.76 9.25 -10.75
CA GLU A 4 -11.76 7.78 -10.90
C GLU A 4 -10.49 7.26 -11.58
N ARG A 5 -10.00 7.97 -12.62
CA ARG A 5 -8.76 7.59 -13.31
C ARG A 5 -7.55 7.71 -12.36
N LEU A 6 -7.51 8.75 -11.55
CA LEU A 6 -6.47 8.94 -10.54
C LEU A 6 -6.56 7.87 -9.45
N ALA A 7 -7.74 7.56 -8.94
CA ALA A 7 -7.94 6.49 -7.95
C ALA A 7 -7.52 5.11 -8.49
N LYS A 8 -7.89 4.78 -9.73
CA LYS A 8 -7.50 3.52 -10.39
C LYS A 8 -5.99 3.41 -10.58
N ARG A 9 -5.33 4.48 -11.03
CA ARG A 9 -3.86 4.54 -11.13
C ARG A 9 -3.21 4.35 -9.77
N SER A 10 -3.75 4.99 -8.73
CA SER A 10 -3.23 4.92 -7.36
C SER A 10 -3.31 3.50 -6.80
N ARG A 11 -4.47 2.86 -6.94
CA ARG A 11 -4.66 1.45 -6.53
C ARG A 11 -3.63 0.55 -7.17
N ARG A 12 -3.42 0.68 -8.50
CA ARG A 12 -2.41 -0.10 -9.21
C ARG A 12 -1.01 0.13 -8.65
N LEU A 13 -0.61 1.38 -8.42
CA LEU A 13 0.72 1.72 -7.91
C LEU A 13 0.94 1.22 -6.47
N VAL A 14 -0.06 1.37 -5.60
CA VAL A 14 0.00 0.81 -4.23
C VAL A 14 0.11 -0.71 -4.30
N ARG A 15 -0.71 -1.37 -5.13
CA ARG A 15 -0.67 -2.83 -5.34
C ARG A 15 0.73 -3.32 -5.73
N GLU A 16 1.32 -2.71 -6.75
CA GLU A 16 2.68 -3.04 -7.20
C GLU A 16 3.69 -2.88 -6.06
N HIS A 17 3.60 -1.78 -5.30
CA HIS A 17 4.51 -1.50 -4.21
C HIS A 17 4.39 -2.48 -3.04
N VAL A 18 3.17 -2.78 -2.58
CA VAL A 18 2.96 -3.71 -1.46
C VAL A 18 3.31 -5.14 -1.84
N ALA A 19 3.06 -5.54 -3.10
CA ALA A 19 3.48 -6.85 -3.61
C ALA A 19 5.01 -6.97 -3.66
N HIS A 20 5.70 -5.92 -4.12
CA HIS A 20 7.16 -5.87 -4.14
C HIS A 20 7.79 -5.84 -2.75
N ALA A 21 7.18 -5.13 -1.79
CA ALA A 21 7.61 -5.17 -0.40
C ALA A 21 7.43 -6.58 0.18
N ALA A 22 6.27 -7.20 -0.03
CA ALA A 22 5.98 -8.55 0.45
C ALA A 22 6.88 -9.65 -0.13
N SER A 23 7.37 -9.48 -1.37
CA SER A 23 8.29 -10.44 -2.00
C SER A 23 9.73 -10.31 -1.50
N LYS A 24 10.13 -9.11 -1.02
CA LYS A 24 11.47 -8.85 -0.48
C LYS A 24 11.59 -9.11 1.02
N GLU A 25 10.49 -9.11 1.74
CA GLU A 25 10.48 -9.25 3.19
C GLU A 25 10.54 -10.73 3.59
N GLY A 26 11.64 -11.12 4.22
CA GLY A 26 11.83 -12.47 4.77
C GLY A 26 11.02 -12.72 6.05
N GLY A 27 10.55 -11.67 6.72
CA GLY A 27 9.74 -11.73 7.93
C GLY A 27 8.25 -12.04 7.69
N GLY A 28 7.50 -12.17 8.78
CA GLY A 28 6.05 -12.38 8.75
C GLY A 28 5.22 -11.12 8.48
N ALA A 29 5.80 -9.93 8.66
CA ALA A 29 5.14 -8.65 8.45
C ALA A 29 6.14 -7.59 7.98
N PHE A 30 5.63 -6.50 7.41
CA PHE A 30 6.46 -5.37 7.00
C PHE A 30 5.75 -4.04 7.18
N THR A 31 6.52 -2.95 7.23
CA THR A 31 5.96 -1.61 7.42
C THR A 31 5.77 -0.89 6.08
N PHE A 32 4.52 -0.58 5.73
CA PHE A 32 4.18 0.37 4.68
C PHE A 32 4.33 1.81 5.18
N ASN A 33 5.00 2.63 4.38
CA ASN A 33 5.29 4.03 4.69
C ASN A 33 5.16 4.88 3.42
N CYS A 34 4.29 5.91 3.45
CA CYS A 34 4.05 6.76 2.29
C CYS A 34 5.32 7.45 1.76
N ARG A 35 6.29 7.84 2.60
CA ARG A 35 7.56 8.41 2.10
C ARG A 35 8.37 7.37 1.31
N ARG A 36 8.41 6.12 1.77
CA ARG A 36 9.10 5.03 1.03
C ARG A 36 8.40 4.76 -0.29
N PHE A 37 7.08 4.72 -0.28
CA PHE A 37 6.27 4.62 -1.50
C PHE A 37 6.50 5.80 -2.44
N HIS A 38 6.49 7.03 -1.92
CA HIS A 38 6.71 8.24 -2.70
C HIS A 38 8.09 8.25 -3.37
N ARG A 39 9.12 7.85 -2.63
CA ARG A 39 10.48 7.70 -3.17
C ARG A 39 10.52 6.64 -4.27
N HIS A 40 9.90 5.48 -4.04
CA HIS A 40 9.78 4.42 -5.05
C HIS A 40 9.09 4.89 -6.34
N LEU A 41 8.08 5.76 -6.24
CA LEU A 41 7.43 6.34 -7.41
C LEU A 41 8.31 7.36 -8.13
N ARG A 42 9.01 8.22 -7.39
CA ARG A 42 9.95 9.21 -7.97
C ARG A 42 11.07 8.53 -8.75
N GLU A 43 11.62 7.43 -8.23
CA GLU A 43 12.63 6.61 -8.91
C GLU A 43 12.13 6.04 -10.25
N ARG A 44 10.80 5.95 -10.45
CA ARG A 44 10.14 5.49 -11.69
C ARG A 44 9.61 6.65 -12.54
N GLY A 45 9.99 7.90 -12.25
CA GLY A 45 9.50 9.09 -12.96
C GLY A 45 8.02 9.40 -12.70
N VAL A 46 7.42 8.81 -11.66
CA VAL A 46 6.01 9.00 -11.32
C VAL A 46 5.87 10.06 -10.22
N HIS A 47 5.25 11.19 -10.56
CA HIS A 47 4.86 12.22 -9.61
C HIS A 47 3.52 11.90 -8.95
N LEU A 48 3.40 12.30 -7.69
CA LEU A 48 2.48 11.66 -6.78
C LEU A 48 1.05 12.16 -6.77
N VAL A 49 0.23 11.16 -6.48
CA VAL A 49 -1.16 11.19 -6.08
C VAL A 49 -1.27 11.69 -4.63
N ASP A 50 -2.36 12.38 -4.33
CA ASP A 50 -2.79 12.75 -2.97
C ASP A 50 -2.58 11.61 -1.93
N VAL A 51 -1.88 11.94 -0.84
CA VAL A 51 -1.56 11.02 0.26
C VAL A 51 -2.81 10.41 0.88
N SER A 52 -3.91 11.15 0.92
CA SER A 52 -5.20 10.70 1.44
C SER A 52 -5.73 9.54 0.61
N VAL A 53 -5.61 9.62 -0.74
CA VAL A 53 -6.01 8.55 -1.65
C VAL A 53 -5.17 7.29 -1.42
N VAL A 54 -3.86 7.44 -1.21
CA VAL A 54 -2.97 6.30 -0.91
C VAL A 54 -3.41 5.59 0.36
N TRP A 55 -3.70 6.32 1.44
CA TRP A 55 -4.16 5.72 2.68
C TRP A 55 -5.55 5.11 2.58
N SER A 56 -6.46 5.69 1.81
CA SER A 56 -7.77 5.07 1.55
C SER A 56 -7.63 3.74 0.82
N VAL A 57 -6.69 3.62 -0.11
CA VAL A 57 -6.38 2.33 -0.75
C VAL A 57 -5.77 1.34 0.24
N VAL A 58 -4.78 1.76 1.03
CA VAL A 58 -4.11 0.87 1.99
C VAL A 58 -5.09 0.33 3.03
N LEU A 59 -5.92 1.20 3.59
CA LEU A 59 -6.87 0.82 4.64
C LEU A 59 -8.13 0.14 4.07
N GLY A 60 -8.53 0.48 2.85
CA GLY A 60 -9.68 -0.14 2.19
C GLY A 60 -9.35 -1.49 1.56
N ASP A 61 -8.47 -1.51 0.56
CA ASP A 61 -8.20 -2.70 -0.26
C ASP A 61 -7.32 -3.73 0.49
N TYR A 62 -6.54 -3.30 1.47
CA TYR A 62 -5.60 -4.16 2.22
C TYR A 62 -5.85 -4.15 3.74
N GLY A 63 -6.95 -3.56 4.21
CA GLY A 63 -7.26 -3.42 5.64
C GLY A 63 -7.22 -4.73 6.42
N GLY A 64 -7.68 -5.84 5.82
CA GLY A 64 -7.63 -7.17 6.46
C GLY A 64 -6.22 -7.72 6.74
N ALA A 65 -5.20 -7.17 6.06
CA ALA A 65 -3.79 -7.47 6.30
C ALA A 65 -3.09 -6.40 7.17
N VAL A 66 -3.73 -5.26 7.45
CA VAL A 66 -3.15 -4.24 8.34
C VAL A 66 -3.28 -4.70 9.79
N VAL A 67 -2.14 -4.96 10.43
CA VAL A 67 -2.06 -5.35 11.83
C VAL A 67 -2.17 -4.13 12.74
N GLU A 68 -1.49 -3.04 12.36
CA GLU A 68 -1.44 -1.83 13.18
C GLU A 68 -1.15 -0.59 12.32
N VAL A 69 -1.71 0.55 12.72
CA VAL A 69 -1.35 1.86 12.17
C VAL A 69 -0.66 2.68 13.24
N ARG A 70 0.61 3.03 13.03
CA ARG A 70 1.41 3.85 13.94
C ARG A 70 1.68 5.23 13.35
N VAL A 71 1.69 6.26 14.19
CA VAL A 71 2.22 7.57 13.81
C VAL A 71 3.61 7.73 14.41
N ARG A 72 4.62 7.93 13.56
CA ARG A 72 6.01 8.19 13.98
C ARG A 72 6.58 9.33 13.17
N ASN A 73 7.15 10.33 13.84
CA ASN A 73 7.69 11.55 13.23
C ASN A 73 6.65 12.27 12.35
N SER A 74 5.43 12.46 12.89
CA SER A 74 4.28 13.08 12.19
C SER A 74 3.88 12.38 10.89
N ARG A 75 4.25 11.11 10.73
CA ARG A 75 3.94 10.31 9.54
C ARG A 75 3.21 9.04 9.97
N ARG A 76 2.18 8.69 9.21
CA ARG A 76 1.45 7.43 9.36
C ARG A 76 2.26 6.29 8.74
N HIS A 77 2.25 5.13 9.39
CA HIS A 77 2.86 3.87 8.95
C HIS A 77 1.85 2.76 9.21
N ALA A 78 1.77 1.77 8.32
CA ALA A 78 0.95 0.58 8.53
C ALA A 78 1.87 -0.64 8.64
N LEU A 79 1.74 -1.41 9.72
CA LEU A 79 2.30 -2.74 9.81
C LEU A 79 1.36 -3.70 9.08
N ILE A 80 1.87 -4.41 8.09
CA ILE A 80 1.10 -5.28 7.21
C ILE A 80 1.59 -6.72 7.38
N ASP A 81 0.67 -7.62 7.69
CA ASP A 81 0.89 -9.06 7.69
C ASP A 81 1.12 -9.55 6.26
N ARG A 82 2.27 -10.18 6.03
CA ARG A 82 2.69 -10.60 4.70
C ARG A 82 1.81 -11.73 4.16
N ARG A 83 1.43 -12.69 5.00
CA ARG A 83 0.65 -13.87 4.56
C ARG A 83 -0.74 -13.44 4.13
N ARG A 84 -1.42 -12.66 4.96
CA ARG A 84 -2.75 -12.10 4.65
C ARG A 84 -2.70 -11.20 3.42
N LEU A 85 -1.66 -10.37 3.27
CA LEU A 85 -1.53 -9.56 2.08
C LEU A 85 -1.39 -10.42 0.82
N VAL A 86 -0.57 -11.47 0.86
CA VAL A 86 -0.41 -12.39 -0.29
C VAL A 86 -1.73 -13.07 -0.63
N GLU A 87 -2.53 -13.47 0.37
CA GLU A 87 -3.88 -14.00 0.17
C GLU A 87 -4.78 -12.98 -0.55
N ILE A 88 -4.84 -11.74 -0.07
CA ILE A 88 -5.59 -10.65 -0.71
C ILE A 88 -5.11 -10.43 -2.16
N LEU A 89 -3.79 -10.38 -2.38
CA LEU A 89 -3.18 -10.13 -3.69
C LEU A 89 -3.44 -11.25 -4.70
N ARG A 90 -3.52 -12.51 -4.22
CA ARG A 90 -3.85 -13.70 -5.02
C ARG A 90 -5.35 -13.86 -5.30
N GLY A 91 -6.18 -12.99 -4.74
CA GLY A 91 -7.63 -13.01 -4.96
C GLY A 91 -8.40 -13.76 -3.88
N GLY A 92 -7.98 -13.63 -2.61
CA GLY A 92 -8.71 -14.14 -1.45
C GLY A 92 -10.23 -13.98 -1.60
N VAL A 93 -10.89 -15.14 -1.61
CA VAL A 93 -12.31 -15.39 -1.81
C VAL A 93 -13.14 -14.73 -0.72
N GLY A 94 -14.20 -14.03 -1.12
CA GLY A 94 -15.19 -13.46 -0.21
C GLY A 94 -15.86 -12.21 -0.81
N ARG A 95 -16.67 -12.41 -1.84
CA ARG A 95 -17.87 -11.58 -2.01
C ARG A 95 -18.83 -11.90 -0.87
#